data_AF-A0A950TQ72-F1
#
_entry.id   AF-A0A950TQ72-F1
#
_cell.length_a   1.000
_cell.length_b   1.000
_cell.length_c   1.000
_cell.angle_alpha   90.00
_cell.angle_beta   90.00
_cell.angle_gamma   90.00
#
_symmetry.space_group_name_H-M   'P 1'
#
loop_
_entity.id
_entity.type
_entity.pdbx_description
1 polymer ?
#
loop_
_entity_poly.entity_id
_entity_poly.type
_entity_poly.pdbx_seq_one_letter_code
_entity_poly.pdbx_strand_id
1 'polypeptide(L)' 'IVKQLTGSNEAGKVSYGTEGGYYQNTGIPTIICGPGDIAQAHQPDEWVAQDQLDTCDAFIRRLSDRLLT' A
#
# COMPACT_ATOMS: atom_id res chain seq x y z
N ILE A 1 0.51 8.62 -10.46
CA ILE A 1 1.62 8.40 -9.50
C ILE A 1 1.71 6.92 -9.13
N VAL A 2 0.83 6.37 -8.28
CA VAL A 2 0.97 4.98 -7.78
C VAL A 2 1.11 3.94 -8.88
N LYS A 3 0.21 3.88 -9.88
CA LYS A 3 0.31 2.94 -11.01
C LYS A 3 1.67 2.97 -11.75
N GLN A 4 2.26 4.16 -11.87
CA GLN A 4 3.57 4.33 -12.51
C GLN A 4 4.69 3.81 -11.61
N LEU A 5 4.61 4.06 -10.30
CA LEU A 5 5.62 3.61 -9.33
C LEU A 5 5.59 2.10 -9.08
N THR A 6 4.40 1.48 -9.18
CA THR A 6 4.22 0.04 -9.05
C THR A 6 4.40 -0.72 -10.37
N GLY A 7 4.32 -0.02 -11.52
CA GLY A 7 4.32 -0.65 -12.84
C GLY A 7 3.04 -1.43 -13.18
N SER A 8 2.06 -1.44 -12.27
CA SER A 8 0.78 -2.13 -12.48
C SER A 8 -0.28 -1.17 -13.01
N ASN A 9 -0.95 -1.59 -14.09
CA ASN A 9 -2.10 -0.89 -14.65
C ASN A 9 -3.44 -1.49 -14.19
N GLU A 10 -3.40 -2.60 -13.47
CA GLU A 10 -4.58 -3.31 -12.99
C GLU A 10 -5.30 -2.53 -11.89
N ALA A 11 -6.60 -2.74 -11.81
CA ALA A 11 -7.43 -2.23 -10.74
C ALA A 11 -8.41 -3.33 -10.32
N GLY A 12 -8.40 -3.65 -9.04
CA GLY A 12 -9.33 -4.59 -8.42
C GLY A 12 -10.17 -3.92 -7.34
N LYS A 13 -11.07 -4.70 -6.75
CA LYS A 13 -11.80 -4.33 -5.53
C LYS A 13 -11.59 -5.43 -4.51
N VAL A 14 -11.51 -5.04 -3.25
CA VAL A 14 -11.43 -5.95 -2.12
C VAL A 14 -12.45 -5.53 -1.07
N SER A 15 -12.98 -6.49 -0.32
CA SER A 15 -14.03 -6.27 0.67
C SER A 15 -13.45 -6.13 2.08
N TYR A 16 -12.45 -5.26 2.25
CA TYR A 16 -11.81 -4.99 3.54
C TYR A 16 -11.98 -3.52 3.94
N GLY A 17 -12.20 -3.27 5.23
CA GLY A 17 -12.24 -1.93 5.79
C GLY A 17 -10.85 -1.45 6.17
N THR A 18 -10.59 -0.15 5.97
CA THR A 18 -9.39 0.54 6.45
C THR A 18 -9.78 1.93 6.92
N GLU A 19 -8.91 2.57 7.69
CA GLU A 19 -9.06 3.95 8.12
C GLU A 19 -8.94 4.94 6.93
N GLY A 20 -8.45 4.48 5.77
CA GLY A 20 -8.31 5.25 4.55
C GLY A 20 -9.59 5.96 4.10
N GLY A 21 -10.74 5.33 4.33
CA GLY A 21 -12.05 5.91 4.00
C GLY A 21 -12.33 7.21 4.76
N TYR A 22 -11.87 7.33 6.01
CA TYR A 22 -12.05 8.56 6.79
C TYR A 22 -11.25 9.72 6.20
N TYR A 23 -9.98 9.50 5.84
CA TYR A 23 -9.13 10.54 5.22
C TYR A 23 -9.62 10.92 3.83
N GLN A 24 -10.08 9.94 3.04
CA GLN A 24 -10.68 10.22 1.74
C GLN A 24 -11.94 11.08 1.88
N ASN A 25 -12.80 10.79 2.86
CA ASN A 25 -14.03 11.55 3.12
C ASN A 25 -13.75 13.00 3.58
N THR A 26 -12.57 13.29 4.12
CA THR A 26 -12.15 14.66 4.46
C THR A 26 -11.47 15.40 3.30
N GLY A 27 -11.39 14.79 2.11
CA GLY A 27 -10.81 15.39 0.91
C GLY A 27 -9.31 15.19 0.77
N ILE A 28 -8.68 14.36 1.60
CA ILE A 28 -7.25 14.06 1.52
C ILE A 28 -7.05 12.92 0.50
N PRO A 29 -6.23 13.11 -0.57
CA PRO A 29 -5.85 12.02 -1.46
C PRO A 29 -5.19 10.90 -0.66
N THR A 30 -5.82 9.72 -0.65
CA THR A 30 -5.44 8.62 0.26
C THR A 30 -5.17 7.35 -0.53
N ILE A 31 -4.14 6.63 -0.12
CA ILE A 31 -3.82 5.28 -0.61
C ILE A 31 -3.56 4.37 0.59
N ILE A 32 -3.81 3.09 0.44
CA ILE A 32 -3.39 2.06 1.39
C ILE A 32 -2.28 1.26 0.72
N CYS A 33 -1.12 1.17 1.37
CA CYS A 33 0.01 0.37 0.92
C CYS A 33 0.81 -0.15 2.11
N GLY A 34 1.37 -1.35 1.97
CA GLY A 34 2.20 -1.99 2.98
C GLY A 34 2.80 -3.29 2.45
N PRO A 35 3.78 -3.87 3.15
CA PRO A 35 4.34 -5.18 2.82
C PRO A 35 3.40 -6.30 3.26
N GLY A 36 3.64 -7.52 2.76
CA GLY A 36 2.90 -8.72 3.15
C GLY A 36 1.84 -9.17 2.14
N ASP A 37 1.05 -10.17 2.54
CA ASP A 37 -0.07 -10.71 1.76
C ASP A 37 -1.34 -10.72 2.62
N ILE A 38 -2.43 -10.19 2.10
CA ILE A 38 -3.71 -10.12 2.82
C ILE A 38 -4.29 -11.51 3.10
N ALA A 39 -3.94 -12.53 2.32
CA ALA A 39 -4.41 -13.90 2.51
C ALA A 39 -3.93 -14.54 3.82
N GLN A 40 -2.83 -14.03 4.40
CA GLN A 40 -2.29 -14.50 5.68
C GLN A 40 -2.54 -13.54 6.85
N ALA A 41 -3.15 -12.39 6.61
CA ALA A 41 -3.48 -11.45 7.68
C ALA A 41 -4.44 -12.09 8.70
N HIS A 42 -4.22 -11.82 9.99
CA HIS A 42 -4.97 -12.36 11.12
C HIS A 42 -4.95 -13.90 11.25
N GLN A 43 -3.95 -14.56 10.67
CA GLN A 43 -3.71 -15.98 10.92
C GLN A 43 -2.81 -16.18 12.14
N PRO A 44 -2.88 -17.32 12.85
CA PRO A 44 -2.05 -17.56 14.04
C PRO A 44 -0.54 -17.46 13.79
N ASP A 45 -0.12 -17.71 12.55
CA ASP A 45 1.26 -17.68 12.07
C ASP A 45 1.53 -16.51 11.11
N GLU A 46 0.77 -15.41 11.19
CA GLU A 46 0.96 -14.21 10.36
C GLU A 46 2.43 -13.74 10.33
N TRP A 47 2.98 -13.57 9.12
CA TRP A 47 4.35 -13.13 8.91
C TRP A 47 4.49 -12.17 7.73
N VAL A 48 5.66 -11.54 7.62
CA VAL A 48 6.06 -10.74 6.47
C VAL A 48 7.51 -11.06 6.14
N ALA A 49 7.82 -11.28 4.85
CA ALA A 49 9.21 -11.57 4.47
C ALA A 49 10.04 -10.29 4.49
N GLN A 50 11.33 -10.45 4.76
CA GLN A 50 12.27 -9.34 4.82
C GLN A 50 12.36 -8.60 3.48
N ASP A 51 12.32 -9.32 2.36
CA ASP A 51 12.35 -8.71 1.02
C ASP A 51 11.08 -7.90 0.69
N GLN A 52 9.93 -8.26 1.27
CA GLN A 52 8.70 -7.48 1.17
C GLN A 52 8.82 -6.15 1.93
N LEU A 53 9.48 -6.16 3.10
CA LEU A 53 9.79 -4.94 3.85
C LEU A 53 10.70 -4.02 3.02
N ASP A 54 11.79 -4.57 2.48
CA ASP A 54 12.75 -3.81 1.64
C ASP A 54 12.06 -3.20 0.41
N THR A 55 11.18 -3.97 -0.23
CA THR A 55 10.40 -3.50 -1.39
C THR A 55 9.44 -2.37 -1.01
N CYS A 56 8.79 -2.47 0.16
CA CYS A 56 7.90 -1.44 0.67
C CYS A 56 8.65 -0.14 0.99
N ASP A 57 9.80 -0.22 1.67
CA ASP A 57 10.65 0.95 1.93
C ASP A 57 11.07 1.65 0.62
N ALA A 58 11.54 0.87 -0.36
CA ALA A 58 11.90 1.40 -1.68
C ALA A 58 10.72 2.04 -2.42
N PHE A 59 9.50 1.53 -2.25
CA PHE A 59 8.30 2.17 -2.80
C PHE A 59 7.99 3.50 -2.11
N ILE A 60 8.00 3.54 -0.77
CA ILE A 60 7.70 4.75 0.01
C ILE A 60 8.69 5.86 -0.32
N ARG A 61 9.99 5.55 -0.43
CA ARG A 61 11.02 6.52 -0.85
C ARG A 61 10.72 7.12 -2.22
N ARG A 62 10.48 6.27 -3.23
CA ARG A 62 10.15 6.73 -4.59
C ARG A 62 8.87 7.55 -4.64
N LEU A 63 7.87 7.21 -3.81
CA LEU A 63 6.64 7.98 -3.69
C LEU A 63 6.92 9.36 -3.07
N SER A 64 7.69 9.41 -1.98
CA SER A 64 8.08 10.67 -1.34
C SER A 64 8.85 11.57 -2.31
N ASP A 65 9.84 11.02 -3.02
CA ASP A 65 10.63 11.76 -4.01
C ASP A 65 9.70 12.36 -5.07
N ARG A 66 8.73 11.59 -5.56
CA ARG A 66 7.78 12.04 -6.58
C ARG A 66 6.78 13.08 -6.09
N LEU A 67 6.50 13.14 -4.79
CA LEU A 67 5.58 14.12 -4.21
C LEU A 67 6.27 15.43 -3.81
N LEU A 68 7.59 15.38 -3.58
CA LEU A 68 8.40 16.55 -3.21
C LEU A 68 8.96 17.30 -4.43
N THR A 69 8.79 16.76 -5.64
CA THR A 69 9.15 17.38 -6.94
C THR A 69 7.92 17.82 -7.71
#